data_AF-A0A4Z2FKR7-F1
#
_entry.id   AF-A0A4Z2FKR7-F1
#
_cell.length_a   1.000
_cell.length_b   1.000
_cell.length_c   1.000
_cell.angle_alpha   90.00
_cell.angle_beta   90.00
_cell.angle_gamma   90.00
#
_symmetry.space_group_name_H-M   'P 1'
#
loop_
_entity.id
_entity.type
_entity.pdbx_description
1 polymer ?
#
loop_
_entity_poly.entity_id
_entity_poly.type
_entity_poly.pdbx_seq_one_letter_code
_entity_poly.pdbx_strand_id
1 'polypeptide(L)'
;MDLVLELKNNASKLLLAIMESRHDSENAERILYNMRPKELVEVIKKAYMQGEIEVEEPPQEGEGDEEEHSASPLNVGHNIYILAHQLARHNKELQAMLKPGGTYGEGDEALEFYAKHTAQIEIVRLDRTMEQIVFPVPNICEFLTQESKLRVYYSTERDEQGSKINDFFLSAEDLFNEMNWQKKLRGTQEDPGNTNTVPSQPILYWCSRNMSFWSSISFNLAVLMNLLVAFFYPLEGRRGGRLWRKRFEVAATGETTPGDGYQTHAVISEGKRENQNSHVRNNLDECV
;
A
#
# COMPACT_ATOMS: atom_id res chain seq x y z
N MET A 1 -0.86 17.40 32.68
CA MET A 1 -1.07 17.91 31.31
C MET A 1 -2.19 17.12 30.65
N ASP A 2 -2.23 15.83 30.96
CA ASP A 2 -3.10 14.78 30.40
C ASP A 2 -4.60 15.07 30.55
N LEU A 3 -5.08 15.51 31.72
CA LEU A 3 -6.50 15.85 31.91
C LEU A 3 -6.99 16.98 30.98
N VAL A 4 -6.12 17.97 30.70
CA VAL A 4 -6.46 19.09 29.80
C VAL A 4 -6.44 18.63 28.35
N LEU A 5 -5.53 17.74 27.98
CA LEU A 5 -5.47 17.13 26.65
C LEU A 5 -6.68 16.24 26.40
N GLU A 6 -7.06 15.41 27.37
CA GLU A 6 -8.25 14.57 27.31
C GLU A 6 -9.53 15.40 27.19
N LEU A 7 -9.64 16.50 27.94
CA LEU A 7 -10.76 17.44 27.80
C LEU A 7 -10.83 18.03 26.38
N LYS A 8 -9.69 18.44 25.80
CA LYS A 8 -9.63 18.94 24.43
C LYS A 8 -10.01 17.87 23.41
N ASN A 9 -9.57 16.63 23.61
CA ASN A 9 -9.91 15.49 22.77
C ASN A 9 -11.42 15.19 22.81
N ASN A 10 -12.01 15.19 24.00
CA ASN A 10 -13.44 14.95 24.16
C ASN A 10 -14.28 16.11 23.59
N ALA A 11 -13.82 17.35 23.75
CA ALA A 11 -14.47 18.52 23.16
C ALA A 11 -14.41 18.50 21.62
N SER A 12 -13.27 18.14 21.02
CA SER A 12 -13.16 18.03 19.56
C SER A 12 -14.02 16.92 18.99
N LYS A 13 -14.07 15.74 19.65
CA LYS A 13 -14.99 14.64 19.31
C LYS A 13 -16.46 15.06 19.38
N LEU A 14 -16.86 15.81 20.40
CA LEU A 14 -18.22 16.34 20.52
C LEU A 14 -18.57 17.28 19.36
N LEU A 15 -17.65 18.17 18.99
CA LEU A 15 -17.85 19.10 17.86
C LEU A 15 -17.98 18.36 16.53
N LEU A 16 -17.16 17.32 16.31
CA LEU A 16 -17.27 16.45 15.13
C LEU A 16 -18.63 15.75 15.08
N ALA A 17 -19.11 15.20 16.21
CA ALA A 17 -20.43 14.57 16.29
C ALA A 17 -21.58 15.54 16.01
N ILE A 18 -21.47 16.79 16.47
CA ILE A 18 -22.46 17.86 16.18
C ILE A 18 -22.46 18.22 14.69
N MET A 19 -21.27 18.27 14.07
CA MET A 19 -21.12 18.52 12.63
C MET A 19 -21.69 17.38 11.78
N GLU A 20 -21.56 16.13 12.21
CA GLU A 20 -22.07 14.95 11.50
C GLU A 20 -23.61 14.81 11.61
N SER A 21 -24.20 15.14 12.76
CA SER A 21 -25.61 14.86 13.08
C SER A 21 -26.65 15.59 12.20
N ARG A 22 -26.26 16.55 11.35
CA ARG A 22 -27.20 17.35 10.54
C ARG A 22 -26.55 17.72 9.20
N HIS A 23 -27.20 17.39 8.07
CA HIS A 23 -26.80 17.84 6.73
C HIS A 23 -27.02 19.35 6.48
N ASP A 24 -27.28 20.14 7.52
CA ASP A 24 -27.66 21.54 7.42
C ASP A 24 -26.46 22.45 7.76
N SER A 25 -26.21 23.45 6.90
CA SER A 25 -25.13 24.45 7.06
C SER A 25 -25.24 25.29 8.34
N GLU A 26 -26.39 25.26 9.02
CA GLU A 26 -26.65 26.04 10.23
C GLU A 26 -25.68 25.71 11.37
N ASN A 27 -25.36 24.42 11.59
CA ASN A 27 -24.39 24.03 12.61
C ASN A 27 -22.99 24.55 12.28
N ALA A 28 -22.59 24.46 11.01
CA ALA A 28 -21.31 24.98 10.55
C ALA A 28 -21.21 26.50 10.73
N GLU A 29 -22.27 27.25 10.40
CA GLU A 29 -22.33 28.69 10.59
C GLU A 29 -22.25 29.09 12.07
N ARG A 30 -22.99 28.40 12.96
CA ARG A 30 -22.94 28.65 14.40
C ARG A 30 -21.57 28.37 15.00
N ILE A 31 -20.92 27.30 14.54
CA ILE A 31 -19.57 26.96 14.98
C ILE A 31 -18.56 28.01 14.47
N LEU A 32 -18.63 28.38 13.19
CA LEU A 32 -17.77 29.41 12.59
C LEU A 32 -17.98 30.80 13.18
N TYR A 33 -19.18 31.11 13.66
CA TYR A 33 -19.44 32.38 14.37
C TYR A 33 -18.70 32.45 15.71
N ASN A 34 -18.59 31.33 16.42
CA ASN A 34 -17.97 31.25 17.74
C ASN A 34 -16.47 30.89 17.70
N MET A 35 -15.95 30.47 16.55
CA MET A 35 -14.54 30.14 16.37
C MET A 35 -13.86 31.11 15.42
N ARG A 36 -12.63 31.52 15.76
CA ARG A 36 -11.80 32.37 14.89
C ARG A 36 -10.99 31.47 13.95
N PRO A 37 -11.19 31.54 12.60
CA PRO A 37 -10.51 30.67 11.65
C PRO A 37 -8.98 30.67 11.75
N LYS A 38 -8.38 31.83 12.00
CA LYS A 38 -6.92 31.96 12.17
C LYS A 38 -6.41 31.23 13.41
N GLU A 39 -7.12 31.38 14.52
CA GLU A 39 -6.74 30.71 15.78
C GLU A 39 -6.92 29.21 15.70
N LEU A 40 -7.94 28.74 14.98
CA LEU A 40 -8.15 27.32 14.73
C LEU A 40 -6.93 26.70 14.02
N VAL A 41 -6.43 27.36 12.98
CA VAL A 41 -5.23 26.94 12.25
C VAL A 41 -3.98 27.01 13.14
N GLU A 42 -3.83 28.06 13.95
CA GLU A 42 -2.72 28.14 14.91
C GLU A 42 -2.74 27.02 15.95
N VAL A 43 -3.91 26.62 16.45
CA VAL A 43 -4.04 25.53 17.42
C VAL A 43 -3.63 24.20 16.78
N ILE A 44 -4.02 23.95 15.53
CA ILE A 44 -3.61 22.77 14.76
C ILE A 44 -2.08 22.71 14.64
N LYS A 45 -1.46 23.82 14.21
CA LYS A 45 0.00 23.93 14.06
C LYS A 45 0.71 23.75 15.40
N LYS A 46 0.23 24.37 16.48
CA LYS A 46 0.82 24.24 17.83
C LYS A 46 0.72 22.81 18.36
N ALA A 47 -0.40 22.13 18.14
CA ALA A 47 -0.60 20.75 18.57
C ALA A 47 0.37 19.78 17.86
N TYR A 48 0.63 20.01 16.56
CA TYR A 48 1.64 19.27 15.81
C TYR A 48 3.05 19.44 16.39
N MET A 49 3.48 20.69 16.59
CA MET A 49 4.80 20.99 17.17
C MET A 49 4.98 20.39 18.57
N GLN A 50 3.92 20.34 19.37
CA GLN A 50 3.94 19.69 20.69
C GLN A 50 4.11 18.17 20.56
N GLY A 51 3.43 17.55 19.59
CA GLY A 51 3.58 16.13 19.31
C GLY A 51 4.98 15.75 18.83
N GLU A 52 5.60 16.56 17.96
CA GLU A 52 6.98 16.28 17.51
C GLU A 52 8.00 16.31 18.66
N ILE A 53 7.85 17.24 19.61
CA ILE A 53 8.73 17.34 20.77
C ILE A 53 8.59 16.11 21.68
N GLU A 54 7.37 15.59 21.86
CA GLU A 54 7.12 14.37 22.65
C GLU A 54 7.69 13.10 21.99
N VAL A 55 7.82 13.07 20.66
CA VAL A 55 8.40 11.93 19.90
C VAL A 55 9.93 11.90 19.96
N GLU A 56 10.60 13.04 20.20
CA GLU A 56 12.06 13.11 20.38
C GLU A 56 12.54 12.61 21.76
N GLU A 57 11.65 12.55 22.75
CA GLU A 57 11.95 11.88 24.04
C GLU A 57 11.81 10.36 23.86
N PRO A 58 12.77 9.54 24.33
CA PRO A 58 12.70 8.10 24.14
C PRO A 58 11.40 7.57 24.77
N PRO A 59 10.60 6.78 24.03
CA PRO A 59 9.32 6.29 24.52
C PRO A 59 9.57 5.55 25.82
N GLN A 60 8.80 5.89 26.87
CA GLN A 60 8.74 5.04 28.05
C GLN A 60 8.17 3.70 27.60
N GLU A 61 9.01 2.66 27.71
CA GLU A 61 8.70 1.27 27.35
C GLU A 61 7.35 0.87 27.95
N GLY A 62 6.27 0.76 27.15
CA GLY A 62 4.99 0.35 27.72
C GLY A 62 3.72 0.29 26.86
N GLU A 63 3.50 1.11 25.84
CA GLU A 63 2.13 1.27 25.29
C GLU A 63 2.03 1.00 23.77
N GLY A 64 2.19 -0.28 23.40
CA GLY A 64 2.29 -0.71 22.00
C GLY A 64 1.00 -0.80 21.17
N ASP A 65 -0.19 -0.60 21.76
CA ASP A 65 -1.47 -0.70 21.02
C ASP A 65 -2.55 0.33 21.47
N GLU A 66 -2.27 1.20 22.46
CA GLU A 66 -3.25 2.18 22.99
C GLU A 66 -3.05 3.61 22.45
N GLU A 67 -2.01 3.87 21.66
CA GLU A 67 -1.70 5.20 21.11
C GLU A 67 -2.77 5.77 20.14
N GLU A 68 -3.59 4.91 19.52
CA GLU A 68 -4.73 5.34 18.68
C GLU A 68 -5.89 5.92 19.53
N HIS A 69 -5.88 5.70 20.84
CA HIS A 69 -6.90 6.18 21.77
C HIS A 69 -6.38 7.08 22.89
N SER A 70 -5.06 7.13 23.10
CA SER A 70 -4.45 8.05 24.05
C SER A 70 -4.60 9.51 23.59
N ALA A 71 -4.80 10.40 24.57
CA ALA A 71 -4.98 11.83 24.34
C ALA A 71 -3.65 12.53 24.04
N SER A 72 -3.01 12.20 22.92
CA SER A 72 -1.78 12.85 22.48
C SER A 72 -2.06 14.23 21.85
N PRO A 73 -1.12 15.20 21.93
CA PRO A 73 -1.24 16.47 21.23
C PRO A 73 -1.47 16.30 19.72
N LEU A 74 -0.82 15.32 19.10
CA LEU A 74 -0.97 15.01 17.67
C LEU A 74 -2.39 14.55 17.33
N ASN A 75 -2.95 13.62 18.10
CA ASN A 75 -4.33 13.14 17.92
C ASN A 75 -5.36 14.27 18.12
N VAL A 76 -5.15 15.11 19.14
CA VAL A 76 -6.00 16.29 19.38
C VAL A 76 -5.89 17.27 18.21
N GLY A 77 -4.67 17.54 17.72
CA GLY A 77 -4.43 18.39 16.56
C GLY A 77 -5.11 17.88 15.29
N HIS A 78 -5.05 16.58 15.03
CA HIS A 78 -5.69 15.94 13.89
C HIS A 78 -7.22 16.03 13.97
N ASN A 79 -7.82 15.80 15.14
CA ASN A 79 -9.26 15.95 15.34
C ASN A 79 -9.73 17.39 15.04
N ILE A 80 -8.95 18.37 15.47
CA ILE A 80 -9.22 19.79 15.18
C ILE A 80 -9.03 20.08 13.68
N TYR A 81 -8.02 19.50 13.04
CA TYR A 81 -7.81 19.60 11.59
C TYR A 81 -9.00 19.05 10.80
N ILE A 82 -9.51 17.86 11.16
CA ILE A 82 -10.69 17.26 10.50
C ILE A 82 -11.90 18.18 10.65
N LEU A 83 -12.12 18.74 11.85
CA LEU A 83 -13.19 19.70 12.09
C LEU A 83 -13.01 20.95 11.19
N ALA A 84 -11.81 21.53 11.14
CA ALA A 84 -11.51 22.68 10.31
C ALA A 84 -11.72 22.38 8.81
N HIS A 85 -11.32 21.18 8.37
CA HIS A 85 -11.51 20.70 7.01
C HIS A 85 -12.99 20.61 6.63
N GLN A 86 -13.83 20.09 7.54
CA GLN A 86 -15.28 20.05 7.35
C GLN A 86 -15.90 21.45 7.31
N LEU A 87 -15.50 22.34 8.23
CA LEU A 87 -15.97 23.73 8.28
C LEU A 87 -15.54 24.56 7.05
N ALA A 88 -14.39 24.25 6.45
CA ALA A 88 -13.87 24.93 5.27
C ALA A 88 -14.77 24.82 4.04
N ARG A 89 -15.68 23.83 4.00
CA ARG A 89 -16.72 23.73 2.96
C ARG A 89 -17.69 24.91 2.97
N HIS A 90 -17.85 25.54 4.13
CA HIS A 90 -18.74 26.68 4.36
C HIS A 90 -17.99 28.01 4.49
N ASN A 91 -16.65 28.01 4.53
CA ASN A 91 -15.83 29.21 4.68
C ASN A 91 -14.60 29.19 3.76
N LYS A 92 -14.64 30.01 2.70
CA LYS A 92 -13.56 30.14 1.71
C LYS A 92 -12.24 30.68 2.29
N GLU A 93 -12.30 31.52 3.32
CA GLU A 93 -11.10 32.04 3.99
C GLU A 93 -10.40 30.90 4.74
N LEU A 94 -11.14 30.11 5.51
CA LEU A 94 -10.60 28.93 6.19
C LEU A 94 -10.06 27.89 5.19
N GLN A 95 -10.78 27.68 4.08
CA GLN A 95 -10.31 26.81 3.01
C GLN A 95 -8.97 27.25 2.40
N ALA A 96 -8.75 28.56 2.26
CA ALA A 96 -7.47 29.08 1.78
C ALA A 96 -6.35 28.92 2.81
N MET A 97 -6.65 29.06 4.10
CA MET A 97 -5.66 28.91 5.19
C MET A 97 -5.24 27.46 5.45
N LEU A 98 -6.07 26.47 5.11
CA LEU A 98 -5.74 25.05 5.26
C LEU A 98 -4.90 24.47 4.11
N LYS A 99 -4.71 25.22 3.01
CA LYS A 99 -3.87 24.77 1.90
C LYS A 99 -2.38 24.94 2.26
N PRO A 100 -1.55 23.88 2.15
CA PRO A 100 -0.11 24.03 2.30
C PRO A 100 0.45 24.94 1.20
N GLY A 101 1.39 25.82 1.55
CA GLY A 101 1.94 26.84 0.63
C GLY A 101 1.13 28.13 0.54
N GLY A 102 0.27 28.42 1.51
CA GLY A 102 -0.50 29.66 1.60
C GLY A 102 0.35 30.90 1.94
N THR A 103 -0.29 32.08 2.01
CA THR A 103 0.37 33.37 2.32
C THR A 103 1.05 33.45 3.69
N TYR A 104 0.92 32.43 4.53
CA TYR A 104 1.42 32.34 5.90
C TYR A 104 2.27 31.06 6.09
N GLY A 105 3.36 30.96 5.32
CA GLY A 105 4.17 29.74 5.16
C GLY A 105 5.00 29.26 6.36
N GLU A 106 4.67 29.67 7.59
CA GLU A 106 5.29 29.16 8.81
C GLU A 106 4.41 28.05 9.41
N GLY A 107 4.94 26.83 9.56
CA GLY A 107 4.20 25.66 10.06
C GLY A 107 3.30 24.97 9.03
N ASP A 108 3.64 25.04 7.73
CA ASP A 108 2.90 24.32 6.68
C ASP A 108 3.15 22.81 6.69
N GLU A 109 4.24 22.35 7.30
CA GLU A 109 4.54 20.93 7.53
C GLU A 109 3.43 20.23 8.32
N ALA A 110 2.90 20.88 9.36
CA ALA A 110 1.77 20.36 10.13
C ALA A 110 0.53 20.13 9.25
N LEU A 111 0.22 21.10 8.36
CA LEU A 111 -0.94 21.02 7.47
C LEU A 111 -0.74 19.94 6.40
N GLU A 112 0.47 19.82 5.87
CA GLU A 112 0.84 18.77 4.92
C GLU A 112 0.76 17.37 5.58
N PHE A 113 1.27 17.24 6.80
CA PHE A 113 1.20 16.02 7.59
C PHE A 113 -0.26 15.58 7.80
N TYR A 114 -1.12 16.45 8.35
CA TYR A 114 -2.52 16.09 8.60
C TYR A 114 -3.29 15.84 7.30
N ALA A 115 -2.99 16.59 6.23
CA ALA A 115 -3.61 16.35 4.93
C ALA A 115 -3.27 14.96 4.38
N LYS A 116 -2.01 14.53 4.49
CA LYS A 116 -1.56 13.19 4.05
C LYS A 116 -2.19 12.06 4.86
N HIS A 117 -2.49 12.30 6.13
CA HIS A 117 -3.10 11.33 7.04
C HIS A 117 -4.62 11.49 7.18
N THR A 118 -5.28 12.26 6.32
CA THR A 118 -6.74 12.40 6.32
C THR A 118 -7.31 11.79 5.05
N ALA A 119 -8.22 10.83 5.20
CA ALA A 119 -8.95 10.23 4.11
C ALA A 119 -10.43 10.64 4.13
N GLN A 120 -11.07 10.50 2.97
CA GLN A 120 -12.47 10.79 2.76
C GLN A 120 -13.11 9.63 2.01
N ILE A 121 -14.29 9.21 2.46
CA ILE A 121 -15.14 8.23 1.76
C ILE A 121 -16.56 8.77 1.61
N GLU A 122 -17.25 8.31 0.58
CA GLU A 122 -18.66 8.61 0.35
C GLU A 122 -19.47 7.31 0.47
N ILE A 123 -20.53 7.34 1.28
CA ILE A 123 -21.35 6.18 1.59
C ILE A 123 -22.81 6.54 1.29
N VAL A 124 -23.52 5.58 0.68
CA VAL A 124 -24.98 5.65 0.52
C VAL A 124 -25.64 5.06 1.76
N ARG A 125 -26.41 5.86 2.52
CA ARG A 125 -27.21 5.38 3.64
C ARG A 125 -28.45 4.59 3.16
N LEU A 126 -29.13 3.92 4.10
CA LEU A 126 -30.35 3.14 3.82
C LEU A 126 -31.49 3.98 3.22
N ASP A 127 -31.51 5.28 3.51
CA ASP A 127 -32.44 6.26 2.96
C ASP A 127 -32.03 6.82 1.59
N ARG A 128 -30.98 6.26 0.98
CA ARG A 128 -30.39 6.67 -0.32
C ARG A 128 -29.77 8.06 -0.30
N THR A 129 -29.47 8.61 0.88
CA THR A 129 -28.69 9.84 0.99
C THR A 129 -27.20 9.52 0.84
N MET A 130 -26.47 10.41 0.16
CA MET A 130 -25.01 10.35 0.08
C MET A 130 -24.44 11.10 1.27
N GLU A 131 -23.62 10.42 2.05
CA GLU A 131 -22.89 11.00 3.16
C GLU A 131 -21.40 10.92 2.89
N GLN A 132 -20.68 11.95 3.32
CA GLN A 132 -19.24 12.02 3.23
C GLN A 132 -18.65 11.90 4.64
N ILE A 133 -17.78 10.91 4.84
CA ILE A 133 -17.09 10.69 6.11
C ILE A 133 -15.62 11.01 5.92
N VAL A 134 -15.07 11.83 6.82
CA VAL A 134 -13.65 12.21 6.86
C VAL A 134 -13.05 11.58 8.11
N PHE A 135 -11.96 10.84 7.96
CA PHE A 135 -11.35 10.07 9.04
C PHE A 135 -9.81 10.07 8.94
N PRO A 136 -9.10 9.89 10.06
CA PRO A 136 -7.65 9.72 10.05
C PRO A 136 -7.27 8.37 9.44
N VAL A 137 -6.25 8.33 8.59
CA VAL A 137 -5.74 7.10 7.99
C VAL A 137 -5.02 6.28 9.08
N PRO A 138 -5.42 5.02 9.32
CA PRO A 138 -4.75 4.17 10.31
C PRO A 138 -3.29 3.90 9.96
N ASN A 139 -2.42 3.85 10.96
CA ASN A 139 -0.97 3.66 10.79
C ASN A 139 -0.61 2.37 10.04
N ILE A 140 -1.44 1.32 10.19
CA ILE A 140 -1.21 0.04 9.49
C ILE A 140 -1.19 0.20 7.96
N CYS A 141 -1.90 1.20 7.43
CA CYS A 141 -1.97 1.48 5.99
C CYS A 141 -0.64 1.99 5.41
N GLU A 142 0.30 2.48 6.24
CA GLU A 142 1.64 2.86 5.79
C GLU A 142 2.44 1.64 5.29
N PHE A 143 2.14 0.45 5.80
CA PHE A 143 2.81 -0.79 5.44
C PHE A 143 2.28 -1.42 4.14
N LEU A 144 1.30 -0.79 3.48
CA LEU A 144 0.80 -1.25 2.19
C LEU A 144 1.82 -1.02 1.08
N THR A 145 2.28 -2.10 0.46
CA THR A 145 3.28 -2.04 -0.61
C THR A 145 2.68 -1.56 -1.94
N GLN A 146 3.50 -0.91 -2.78
CA GLN A 146 3.08 -0.49 -4.12
C GLN A 146 2.76 -1.70 -5.02
N GLU A 147 3.47 -2.82 -4.85
CA GLU A 147 3.20 -4.05 -5.57
C GLU A 147 1.79 -4.58 -5.29
N SER A 148 1.36 -4.56 -4.03
CA SER A 148 0.02 -5.02 -3.63
C SER A 148 -1.07 -4.08 -4.12
N LYS A 149 -0.83 -2.77 -4.15
CA LYS A 149 -1.74 -1.81 -4.81
C LYS A 149 -1.91 -2.12 -6.30
N LEU A 150 -0.80 -2.32 -7.02
CA LEU A 150 -0.85 -2.65 -8.45
C LEU A 150 -1.51 -4.01 -8.70
N ARG A 151 -1.24 -5.00 -7.83
CA ARG A 151 -1.87 -6.32 -7.91
C ARG A 151 -3.39 -6.18 -7.86
N VAL A 152 -3.93 -5.52 -6.82
CA VAL A 152 -5.37 -5.28 -6.71
C VAL A 152 -5.89 -4.52 -7.92
N TYR A 153 -5.22 -3.44 -8.35
CA TYR A 153 -5.67 -2.64 -9.48
C TYR A 153 -5.88 -3.45 -10.77
N TYR A 154 -4.93 -4.34 -11.09
CA TYR A 154 -4.97 -5.14 -12.32
C TYR A 154 -5.72 -6.47 -12.20
N SER A 155 -5.75 -7.10 -11.01
CA SER A 155 -6.37 -8.42 -10.83
C SER A 155 -7.84 -8.38 -10.45
N THR A 156 -8.36 -7.25 -9.97
CA THR A 156 -9.75 -7.18 -9.49
C THR A 156 -10.74 -7.35 -10.65
N GLU A 157 -11.58 -8.38 -10.56
CA GLU A 157 -12.58 -8.73 -11.56
C GLU A 157 -13.86 -7.91 -11.42
N ARG A 158 -14.62 -7.80 -12.51
CA ARG A 158 -15.95 -7.18 -12.50
C ARG A 158 -17.01 -8.25 -12.27
N ASP A 159 -17.96 -7.96 -11.40
CA ASP A 159 -19.14 -8.78 -11.21
C ASP A 159 -20.10 -8.69 -12.41
N GLU A 160 -21.22 -9.43 -12.34
CA GLU A 160 -22.26 -9.43 -13.38
C GLU A 160 -22.89 -8.04 -13.61
N GLN A 161 -22.78 -7.13 -12.64
CA GLN A 161 -23.25 -5.75 -12.71
C GLN A 161 -22.17 -4.78 -13.23
N GLY A 162 -20.97 -5.29 -13.52
CA GLY A 162 -19.83 -4.51 -13.99
C GLY A 162 -19.06 -3.78 -12.87
N SER A 163 -19.34 -4.06 -11.60
CA SER A 163 -18.69 -3.48 -10.43
C SER A 163 -17.48 -4.31 -10.00
N LYS A 164 -16.40 -3.62 -9.60
CA LYS A 164 -15.19 -4.24 -9.04
C LYS A 164 -15.23 -4.39 -7.51
N ILE A 165 -16.29 -3.87 -6.88
CA ILE A 165 -16.34 -3.69 -5.43
C ILE A 165 -16.37 -5.05 -4.71
N ASN A 166 -17.16 -6.00 -5.21
CA ASN A 166 -17.33 -7.28 -4.54
C ASN A 166 -16.00 -8.03 -4.39
N ASP A 167 -15.25 -8.18 -5.49
CA ASP A 167 -13.96 -8.88 -5.50
C ASP A 167 -12.88 -8.15 -4.68
N PHE A 168 -12.92 -6.80 -4.70
CA PHE A 168 -12.07 -6.00 -3.81
C PHE A 168 -12.34 -6.29 -2.33
N PHE A 169 -13.60 -6.36 -1.90
CA PHE A 169 -13.93 -6.66 -0.51
C PHE A 169 -13.51 -8.06 -0.07
N LEU A 170 -13.58 -9.04 -0.98
CA LEU A 170 -13.12 -10.40 -0.69
C LEU A 170 -11.60 -10.46 -0.48
N SER A 171 -10.83 -9.64 -1.21
CA SER A 171 -9.37 -9.57 -1.08
C SER A 171 -8.88 -8.61 0.02
N ALA A 172 -9.76 -7.76 0.57
CA ALA A 172 -9.38 -6.75 1.57
C ALA A 172 -8.80 -7.35 2.86
N GLU A 173 -9.30 -8.50 3.30
CA GLU A 173 -8.78 -9.20 4.49
C GLU A 173 -7.35 -9.70 4.26
N ASP A 174 -7.06 -10.25 3.08
CA ASP A 174 -5.71 -10.67 2.71
C ASP A 174 -4.73 -9.49 2.66
N LEU A 175 -5.18 -8.33 2.13
CA LEU A 175 -4.39 -7.10 2.16
C LEU A 175 -4.08 -6.64 3.58
N PHE A 176 -5.08 -6.69 4.47
CA PHE A 176 -4.90 -6.34 5.87
C PHE A 176 -3.88 -7.26 6.57
N ASN A 177 -3.99 -8.57 6.33
CA ASN A 177 -3.03 -9.55 6.83
C ASN A 177 -1.62 -9.30 6.29
N GLU A 178 -1.49 -8.95 5.01
CA GLU A 178 -0.19 -8.59 4.41
C GLU A 178 0.43 -7.36 5.09
N MET A 179 -0.35 -6.31 5.36
CA MET A 179 0.13 -5.12 6.08
C MET A 179 0.59 -5.47 7.50
N ASN A 180 -0.14 -6.31 8.22
CA ASN A 180 0.26 -6.80 9.54
C ASN A 180 1.59 -7.57 9.49
N TRP A 181 1.79 -8.42 8.46
CA TRP A 181 3.05 -9.11 8.26
C TRP A 181 4.20 -8.13 7.96
N GLN A 182 3.96 -7.09 7.18
CA GLN A 182 4.95 -6.04 6.90
C GLN A 182 5.32 -5.25 8.17
N LYS A 183 4.34 -4.91 9.03
CA LYS A 183 4.58 -4.29 10.34
C LYS A 183 5.46 -5.17 11.22
N LYS A 184 5.15 -6.47 11.32
CA LYS A 184 5.93 -7.46 12.08
C LYS A 184 7.36 -7.61 11.56
N LEU A 185 7.55 -7.69 10.24
CA LEU A 185 8.87 -7.85 9.62
C LEU A 185 9.80 -6.65 9.88
N ARG A 186 9.23 -5.44 10.01
CA ARG A 186 9.98 -4.22 10.29
C ARG A 186 10.34 -4.04 11.77
N GLY A 187 9.86 -4.93 12.65
CA GLY A 187 10.19 -4.91 14.07
C GLY A 187 9.40 -3.88 14.88
N THR A 188 8.29 -3.37 14.35
CA THR A 188 7.46 -2.34 15.01
C THR A 188 6.29 -2.94 15.81
N GLN A 189 6.28 -4.25 16.04
CA GLN A 189 5.26 -4.90 16.87
C GLN A 189 5.95 -5.61 18.03
N GLU A 190 5.94 -4.94 19.19
CA GLU A 190 6.22 -5.56 20.49
C GLU A 190 4.87 -5.88 21.13
N ASP A 191 4.41 -7.15 21.07
CA ASP A 191 3.20 -7.58 21.78
C ASP A 191 3.46 -7.53 23.30
N PRO A 192 2.81 -6.66 24.09
CA PRO A 192 3.03 -6.56 25.53
C PRO A 192 2.25 -7.67 26.23
N GLY A 193 2.80 -8.88 26.24
CA GLY A 193 2.19 -10.02 26.93
C GLY A 193 2.61 -11.41 26.45
N ASN A 194 3.38 -11.51 25.36
CA ASN A 194 3.86 -12.78 24.85
C ASN A 194 5.38 -12.88 25.04
N THR A 195 5.85 -13.85 25.83
CA THR A 195 7.28 -14.12 26.07
C THR A 195 8.02 -14.69 24.84
N ASN A 196 7.36 -14.68 23.67
CA ASN A 196 7.91 -15.06 22.38
C ASN A 196 8.02 -13.84 21.46
N THR A 197 8.57 -12.74 21.97
CA THR A 197 8.94 -11.57 21.15
C THR A 197 9.92 -12.05 20.08
N VAL A 198 9.44 -12.10 18.82
CA VAL A 198 10.29 -12.37 17.68
C VAL A 198 11.13 -11.11 17.50
N PRO A 199 12.46 -11.14 17.71
CA PRO A 199 13.29 -9.96 17.48
C PRO A 199 13.10 -9.52 16.03
N SER A 200 13.20 -8.20 15.79
CA SER A 200 13.28 -7.67 14.44
C SER A 200 14.25 -8.55 13.63
N GLN A 201 13.77 -9.10 12.51
CA GLN A 201 14.57 -9.99 11.68
C GLN A 201 15.05 -9.20 10.48
N PRO A 202 16.10 -8.36 10.62
CA PRO A 202 16.58 -7.49 9.54
C PRO A 202 16.99 -8.30 8.31
N ILE A 203 17.43 -9.54 8.53
CA ILE A 203 17.76 -10.50 7.47
C ILE A 203 16.51 -10.94 6.72
N LEU A 204 15.41 -11.28 7.41
CA LEU A 204 14.15 -11.65 6.75
C LEU A 204 13.55 -10.46 6.00
N TYR A 205 13.57 -9.26 6.60
CA TYR A 205 13.12 -8.06 5.91
C TYR A 205 13.96 -7.79 4.66
N TRP A 206 15.29 -7.87 4.74
CA TRP A 206 16.17 -7.69 3.59
C TRP A 206 15.95 -8.74 2.50
N CYS A 207 15.76 -10.01 2.88
CA CYS A 207 15.42 -11.08 1.94
C CYS A 207 14.07 -10.83 1.26
N SER A 208 13.02 -10.50 2.03
CA SER A 208 11.67 -10.25 1.50
C SER A 208 11.60 -9.02 0.61
N ARG A 209 12.30 -7.93 0.97
CA ARG A 209 12.32 -6.69 0.19
C ARG A 209 12.94 -6.86 -1.19
N ASN A 210 13.91 -7.77 -1.31
CA ASN A 210 14.66 -7.98 -2.55
C ASN A 210 14.12 -9.15 -3.38
N MET A 211 12.85 -9.54 -3.23
CA MET A 211 12.29 -10.74 -3.88
C MET A 211 12.48 -10.74 -5.40
N SER A 212 12.24 -9.61 -6.07
CA SER A 212 12.42 -9.48 -7.53
C SER A 212 13.89 -9.64 -7.96
N PHE A 213 14.83 -9.21 -7.12
CA PHE A 213 16.26 -9.36 -7.36
C PHE A 213 16.70 -10.82 -7.20
N TRP A 214 16.23 -11.51 -6.17
CA TRP A 214 16.47 -12.94 -5.96
C TRP A 214 15.88 -13.79 -7.09
N SER A 215 14.66 -13.47 -7.53
CA SER A 215 14.03 -14.10 -8.69
C SER A 215 14.91 -13.96 -9.94
N SER A 216 15.37 -12.74 -10.22
CA SER A 216 16.24 -12.46 -11.38
C SER A 216 17.59 -13.18 -11.31
N ILE A 217 18.25 -13.22 -10.14
CA ILE A 217 19.50 -13.98 -9.96
C ILE A 217 19.27 -15.47 -10.18
N SER A 218 18.21 -16.03 -9.57
CA SER A 218 17.91 -17.45 -9.68
C SER A 218 17.64 -17.88 -11.13
N PHE A 219 16.92 -17.04 -11.88
CA PHE A 219 16.65 -17.27 -13.29
C PHE A 219 17.94 -17.26 -14.12
N ASN A 220 18.78 -16.23 -13.94
CA ASN A 220 20.05 -16.11 -14.67
C ASN A 220 21.01 -17.27 -14.33
N LEU A 221 21.08 -17.66 -13.06
CA LEU A 221 21.89 -18.79 -12.63
C LEU A 221 21.39 -20.11 -13.22
N ALA A 222 20.08 -20.32 -13.25
CA ALA A 222 19.49 -21.52 -13.86
C ALA A 222 19.81 -21.61 -15.35
N VAL A 223 19.71 -20.49 -16.09
CA VAL A 223 20.09 -20.42 -17.51
C VAL A 223 21.58 -20.74 -17.68
N LEU A 224 22.46 -20.17 -16.85
CA LEU A 224 23.89 -20.42 -16.90
C LEU A 224 24.23 -21.89 -16.62
N MET A 225 23.61 -22.50 -15.59
CA MET A 225 23.80 -23.91 -15.27
C MET A 225 23.30 -24.82 -16.40
N ASN A 226 22.15 -24.52 -16.99
CA ASN A 226 21.62 -25.27 -18.13
C ASN A 226 22.53 -25.16 -19.36
N LEU A 227 23.14 -23.98 -19.60
CA LEU A 227 24.13 -23.82 -20.66
C LEU A 227 25.42 -24.60 -20.36
N LEU A 228 25.93 -24.56 -19.12
CA LEU A 228 27.10 -25.34 -18.72
C LEU A 228 26.87 -26.84 -18.88
N VAL A 229 25.69 -27.33 -18.49
CA VAL A 229 25.28 -28.72 -18.75
C VAL A 229 25.26 -28.97 -20.25
N ALA A 230 24.60 -28.13 -21.06
CA ALA A 230 24.54 -28.33 -22.51
C ALA A 230 25.93 -28.40 -23.18
N PHE A 231 26.92 -27.63 -22.72
CA PHE A 231 28.27 -27.62 -23.29
C PHE A 231 29.23 -28.66 -22.71
N PHE A 232 29.12 -28.96 -21.42
CA PHE A 232 30.09 -29.74 -20.66
C PHE A 232 29.52 -31.04 -20.07
N TYR A 233 28.30 -31.45 -20.42
CA TYR A 233 27.73 -32.71 -19.95
C TYR A 233 28.66 -33.88 -20.33
N PRO A 234 29.30 -34.53 -19.34
CA PRO A 234 30.32 -35.52 -19.61
C PRO A 234 29.61 -36.84 -19.91
N LEU A 235 29.41 -37.13 -21.20
CA LEU A 235 29.27 -38.52 -21.62
C LEU A 235 30.65 -39.15 -21.50
N GLU A 236 30.91 -39.87 -20.42
CA GLU A 236 32.11 -40.67 -20.26
C GLU A 236 32.18 -41.70 -21.40
N GLY A 237 32.95 -41.34 -22.43
CA GLY A 237 33.08 -42.11 -23.65
C GLY A 237 34.00 -41.44 -24.66
N ARG A 238 35.31 -41.70 -24.52
CA ARG A 238 36.42 -41.35 -25.41
C ARG A 238 36.01 -41.11 -26.89
N ARG A 239 36.53 -40.03 -27.48
CA ARG A 239 36.56 -39.72 -28.94
C ARG A 239 35.25 -39.26 -29.61
N GLY A 240 34.31 -38.65 -28.88
CA GLY A 240 33.06 -38.10 -29.46
C GLY A 240 33.04 -36.60 -29.84
N GLY A 241 34.07 -35.81 -29.48
CA GLY A 241 34.04 -34.34 -29.57
C GLY A 241 33.93 -33.72 -30.98
N ARG A 242 33.93 -34.53 -32.05
CA ARG A 242 33.73 -34.08 -33.44
C ARG A 242 32.38 -34.45 -34.05
N LEU A 243 31.54 -35.20 -33.35
CA LEU A 243 30.27 -35.68 -33.91
C LEU A 243 29.12 -34.69 -33.72
N TRP A 244 29.06 -33.99 -32.57
CA TRP A 244 28.01 -33.00 -32.30
C TRP A 244 28.21 -31.70 -33.08
N ARG A 245 29.46 -31.28 -33.32
CA ARG A 245 29.75 -30.17 -34.24
C ARG A 245 29.23 -30.48 -35.65
N LYS A 246 29.45 -31.71 -36.13
CA LYS A 246 28.90 -32.17 -37.41
C LYS A 246 27.37 -32.33 -37.42
N ARG A 247 26.72 -32.73 -36.31
CA ARG A 247 25.25 -32.83 -36.26
C ARG A 247 24.56 -31.46 -36.21
N PHE A 248 25.14 -30.47 -35.54
CA PHE A 248 24.65 -29.09 -35.60
C PHE A 248 24.88 -28.46 -36.99
N GLU A 249 26.00 -28.78 -37.63
CA GLU A 249 26.32 -28.31 -38.98
C GLU A 249 25.40 -28.94 -40.04
N VAL A 250 25.08 -30.25 -39.91
CA VAL A 250 24.11 -30.96 -40.77
C VAL A 250 22.66 -30.52 -40.53
N ALA A 251 22.30 -30.15 -39.29
CA ALA A 251 20.99 -29.56 -38.99
C ALA A 251 20.85 -28.13 -39.53
N ALA A 252 21.97 -27.41 -39.69
CA ALA A 252 22.00 -26.07 -40.27
C ALA A 252 22.07 -26.06 -41.81
N THR A 253 22.56 -27.14 -42.45
CA THR A 253 22.68 -27.23 -43.92
C THR A 253 21.64 -28.09 -44.63
N GLY A 254 20.73 -28.76 -43.92
CA GLY A 254 19.52 -29.33 -44.53
C GLY A 254 19.74 -30.44 -45.55
N GLU A 255 20.84 -31.22 -45.47
CA GLU A 255 21.05 -32.38 -46.34
C GLU A 255 20.73 -33.69 -45.62
N THR A 256 19.65 -34.34 -46.07
CA THR A 256 19.26 -35.71 -45.70
C THR A 256 19.99 -36.73 -46.58
N THR A 257 20.66 -37.73 -45.98
CA THR A 257 21.05 -38.96 -46.69
C THR A 257 20.39 -40.19 -46.06
N PRO A 258 19.97 -41.19 -46.88
CA PRO A 258 19.05 -42.24 -46.47
C PRO A 258 19.76 -43.51 -45.98
N GLY A 259 19.11 -44.23 -45.07
CA GLY A 259 19.42 -45.63 -44.75
C GLY A 259 20.08 -45.85 -43.39
N ASP A 260 19.29 -46.17 -42.37
CA ASP A 260 19.19 -47.55 -41.88
C ASP A 260 18.20 -47.59 -40.71
N GLY A 261 17.19 -48.45 -40.87
CA GLY A 261 16.09 -48.59 -39.93
C GLY A 261 16.50 -49.39 -38.71
N TYR A 262 16.24 -48.83 -37.53
CA TYR A 262 15.83 -49.59 -36.36
C TYR A 262 14.78 -48.77 -35.60
N GLN A 263 13.58 -49.34 -35.51
CA GLN A 263 12.47 -48.83 -34.72
C GLN A 263 12.85 -48.82 -33.23
N THR A 264 12.68 -47.69 -32.57
CA THR A 264 12.32 -47.66 -31.16
C THR A 264 11.17 -46.67 -30.97
N HIS A 265 10.01 -47.22 -30.63
CA HIS A 265 8.81 -46.50 -30.25
C HIS A 265 9.10 -45.61 -29.03
N ALA A 266 8.84 -44.32 -29.16
CA ALA A 266 8.54 -43.44 -28.02
C ALA A 266 7.18 -42.81 -28.29
N VAL A 267 6.18 -43.26 -27.53
CA VAL A 267 4.82 -42.72 -27.52
C VAL A 267 4.90 -41.32 -26.90
N ILE A 268 4.63 -40.29 -27.68
CA ILE A 268 4.31 -38.94 -27.19
C ILE A 268 2.84 -38.72 -27.48
N SER A 269 2.03 -38.69 -26.42
CA SER A 269 0.63 -38.31 -26.45
C SER A 269 0.54 -36.81 -26.72
N GLU A 270 0.00 -36.42 -27.87
CA GLU A 270 -0.41 -35.05 -28.17
C GLU A 270 -1.61 -34.65 -27.30
N GLY A 271 -1.50 -33.49 -26.65
CA GLY A 271 -2.59 -32.78 -25.98
C GLY A 271 -2.69 -31.36 -26.51
N LYS A 272 -3.50 -31.22 -27.55
CA LYS A 272 -3.79 -30.04 -28.39
C LYS A 272 -4.49 -28.88 -27.62
N ARG A 273 -4.10 -27.63 -27.90
CA ARG A 273 -4.97 -26.44 -28.04
C ARG A 273 -4.11 -25.22 -28.40
N GLU A 274 -4.03 -24.89 -29.69
CA GLU A 274 -4.85 -23.91 -30.42
C GLU A 274 -4.49 -22.44 -30.11
N ASN A 275 -4.08 -21.79 -31.19
CA ASN A 275 -3.55 -20.46 -31.32
C ASN A 275 -4.63 -19.62 -32.01
N GLN A 276 -4.90 -18.41 -31.51
CA GLN A 276 -5.52 -17.30 -32.25
C GLN A 276 -5.15 -16.02 -31.49
N ASN A 277 -4.19 -15.23 -31.99
CA ASN A 277 -4.40 -13.99 -32.75
C ASN A 277 -5.48 -13.09 -32.12
N SER A 278 -5.29 -11.80 -31.84
CA SER A 278 -4.49 -10.81 -32.55
C SER A 278 -4.55 -9.47 -31.81
N HIS A 279 -3.46 -8.69 -31.93
CA HIS A 279 -3.40 -7.22 -32.05
C HIS A 279 -4.61 -6.37 -31.61
N VAL A 280 -4.41 -5.45 -30.65
CA VAL A 280 -4.72 -4.02 -30.83
C VAL A 280 -3.69 -3.18 -30.05
N ARG A 281 -3.19 -2.14 -30.72
CA ARG A 281 -2.24 -1.14 -30.24
C ARG A 281 -2.93 -0.05 -29.40
N ASN A 282 -2.07 0.69 -28.69
CA ASN A 282 -2.10 2.13 -28.44
C ASN A 282 -2.78 2.69 -27.18
N ASN A 283 -1.93 3.45 -26.49
CA ASN A 283 -2.14 4.82 -26.02
C ASN A 283 -2.72 5.09 -24.62
N LEU A 284 -1.83 5.74 -23.86
CA LEU A 284 -2.02 6.97 -23.07
C LEU A 284 -2.99 6.98 -21.87
N ASP A 285 -2.39 7.48 -20.80
CA ASP A 285 -2.91 8.49 -19.87
C ASP A 285 -3.76 8.10 -18.65
N GLU A 286 -3.24 8.65 -17.55
CA GLU A 286 -3.91 9.29 -16.42
C GLU A 286 -4.64 8.46 -15.35
N CYS A 287 -4.21 8.75 -14.11
CA CYS A 287 -4.99 8.88 -12.88
C CYS A 287 -5.94 7.74 -12.51
N VAL A 288 -5.58 6.98 -11.47
CA VAL A 288 -6.25 6.97 -10.14
C VAL A 288 -5.22 6.56 -9.10
#